data_AF-A0A1I2KES8-F1
#
_entry.id   AF-A0A1I2KES8-F1
#
_cell.length_a   1.000
_cell.length_b   1.000
_cell.length_c   1.000
_cell.angle_alpha   90.00
_cell.angle_beta   90.00
_cell.angle_gamma   90.00
#
_symmetry.space_group_name_H-M   'P 1'
#
loop_
_entity.id
_entity.type
_entity.pdbx_description
1 polymer ?
#
loop_
_entity_poly.entity_id
_entity_poly.type
_entity_poly.pdbx_seq_one_letter_code
_entity_poly.pdbx_strand_id
1 'polypeptide(L)'
;MAAPDGVADALGAEPLSVLDTGSDCGDLLIEVADERTVRALAPDFAALARHSRRGVIATAGAADPTSDYDFVSRGCWATGCC
;
A
#
# COMPACT_ATOMS: atom_id res chain seq x y z
N MET A 1 -5.19 -11.30 4.46
CA MET A 1 -6.59 -11.59 4.07
C MET A 1 -6.70 -11.60 2.56
N ALA A 2 -7.81 -12.06 1.99
CA ALA A 2 -8.08 -11.84 0.57
C ALA A 2 -8.12 -10.33 0.31
N ALA A 3 -7.58 -9.88 -0.82
CA ALA A 3 -7.65 -8.49 -1.22
C ALA A 3 -9.13 -8.09 -1.40
N PRO A 4 -9.59 -6.98 -0.80
CA PRO A 4 -10.93 -6.47 -1.07
C PRO A 4 -11.10 -6.16 -2.56
N ASP A 5 -12.26 -6.50 -3.13
CA ASP A 5 -12.55 -6.24 -4.55
C ASP A 5 -12.33 -4.77 -4.89
N GLY A 6 -11.58 -4.51 -5.98
CA GLY A 6 -11.28 -3.16 -6.46
C GLY A 6 -10.12 -2.44 -5.76
N VAL A 7 -9.50 -3.03 -4.73
CA VAL A 7 -8.35 -2.39 -4.06
C VAL A 7 -7.14 -2.26 -4.98
N ALA A 8 -6.93 -3.23 -5.89
CA ALA A 8 -5.84 -3.20 -6.86
C ALA A 8 -6.00 -2.04 -7.84
N ASP A 9 -7.21 -1.84 -8.38
CA ASP A 9 -7.54 -0.72 -9.26
C ASP A 9 -7.39 0.62 -8.54
N ALA A 10 -7.87 0.72 -7.30
CA ALA A 10 -7.77 1.92 -6.47
C ALA A 10 -6.31 2.27 -6.12
N LEU A 11 -5.47 1.26 -5.88
CA LEU A 11 -4.04 1.44 -5.62
C LEU A 11 -3.26 1.78 -6.89
N GLY A 12 -3.73 1.29 -8.04
CA GLY A 12 -3.00 1.31 -9.31
C GLY A 12 -1.88 0.27 -9.38
N ALA A 13 -1.94 -0.78 -8.56
CA ALA A 13 -0.96 -1.86 -8.51
C ALA A 13 -1.57 -3.16 -7.98
N GLU A 14 -1.04 -4.28 -8.43
CA GLU A 14 -1.47 -5.61 -8.00
C GLU A 14 -0.91 -5.95 -6.60
N PRO A 15 -1.77 -6.23 -5.59
CA PRO A 15 -1.34 -6.69 -4.29
C PRO A 15 -0.76 -8.10 -4.32
N LEU A 16 0.40 -8.30 -3.69
CA LEU A 16 0.88 -9.63 -3.33
C LEU A 16 0.22 -10.14 -2.05
N SER A 17 0.10 -9.25 -1.06
CA SER A 17 -0.54 -9.55 0.21
C SER A 17 -1.27 -8.32 0.75
N VAL A 18 -2.38 -8.55 1.45
CA VAL A 18 -3.17 -7.50 2.11
C VAL A 18 -3.38 -7.87 3.56
N LEU A 19 -2.98 -6.97 4.45
CA LEU A 19 -3.10 -7.12 5.89
C LEU A 19 -3.93 -5.97 6.46
N ASP A 20 -4.97 -6.32 7.22
CA ASP A 20 -5.71 -5.38 8.06
C ASP A 20 -4.95 -5.22 9.37
N THR A 21 -4.58 -3.98 9.70
CA THR A 21 -3.82 -3.66 10.92
C THR A 21 -4.71 -3.60 12.17
N GLY A 22 -6.00 -3.90 12.06
CA GLY A 22 -6.95 -3.94 13.16
C GLY A 22 -7.51 -2.57 13.52
N SER A 23 -8.43 -2.55 14.49
CA SER A 23 -9.21 -1.35 14.84
C SER A 23 -8.38 -0.20 15.43
N ASP A 24 -7.26 -0.51 16.08
CA ASP A 24 -6.46 0.48 16.80
C ASP A 24 -5.55 1.29 15.86
N CYS A 25 -5.08 0.66 14.78
CA CYS A 25 -4.33 1.32 13.71
C CYS A 25 -5.26 1.83 12.61
N GLY A 26 -6.12 0.95 12.09
CA GLY A 26 -7.14 1.28 11.09
C GLY A 26 -6.62 1.48 9.67
N ASP A 27 -5.36 1.12 9.39
CA ASP A 27 -4.75 1.16 8.07
C ASP A 27 -4.77 -0.22 7.39
N LEU A 28 -4.80 -0.23 6.05
CA LEU A 28 -4.51 -1.45 5.27
C LEU A 28 -3.03 -1.44 4.88
N LEU A 29 -2.31 -2.49 5.22
CA LEU A 29 -0.95 -2.73 4.73
C LEU A 29 -1.02 -3.62 3.50
N ILE A 30 -0.49 -3.14 2.38
CA ILE A 30 -0.49 -3.84 1.10
C ILE A 30 0.95 -4.05 0.66
N GLU A 31 1.34 -5.30 0.49
CA GLU A 31 2.62 -5.67 -0.11
C GLU A 31 2.48 -5.69 -1.63
N VAL A 32 3.42 -5.08 -2.33
CA VAL A 32 3.50 -5.08 -3.80
C VAL A 32 4.81 -5.70 -4.26
N ALA A 33 4.92 -5.98 -5.57
CA ALA A 33 6.00 -6.78 -6.13
C ALA A 33 7.40 -6.25 -5.84
N ASP A 34 7.60 -4.93 -5.92
CA ASP A 34 8.93 -4.34 -5.79
C ASP A 34 8.89 -2.86 -5.40
N GLU A 35 10.07 -2.37 -5.00
CA GLU A 35 10.32 -0.98 -4.66
C GLU A 35 9.95 -0.01 -5.80
N ARG A 36 10.14 -0.40 -7.06
CA ARG A 36 9.77 0.44 -8.21
C ARG A 36 8.26 0.67 -8.24
N THR A 37 7.48 -0.37 -7.94
CA THR A 37 6.03 -0.32 -7.88
C THR A 37 5.59 0.65 -6.79
N VAL A 38 6.13 0.53 -5.57
CA VAL A 38 5.84 1.47 -4.46
C VAL A 38 6.11 2.93 -4.86
N ARG A 39 7.25 3.18 -5.52
CA ARG A 39 7.64 4.53 -5.95
C ARG A 39 6.77 5.08 -7.09
N ALA A 40 6.28 4.21 -7.97
CA ALA A 40 5.49 4.58 -9.13
C ALA A 40 3.96 4.63 -8.87
N LEU A 41 3.52 4.30 -7.65
CA LEU A 41 2.10 4.30 -7.30
C LEU A 41 1.41 5.61 -7.70
N ALA A 42 0.27 5.45 -8.37
CA ALA A 42 -0.66 6.52 -8.75
C ALA A 42 -2.06 6.17 -8.23
N PRO A 43 -2.27 6.22 -6.90
CA PRO A 43 -3.51 5.76 -6.31
C PRO A 43 -4.67 6.72 -6.53
N ASP A 44 -5.87 6.17 -6.72
CA ASP A 44 -7.12 6.89 -6.60
C ASP A 44 -7.49 7.00 -5.11
N PHE A 45 -7.16 8.14 -4.50
CA PHE A 45 -7.41 8.39 -3.09
C PHE A 45 -8.90 8.34 -2.71
N ALA A 46 -9.79 8.72 -3.62
CA ALA A 46 -11.24 8.70 -3.37
C ALA A 46 -11.78 7.26 -3.38
N ALA A 47 -11.22 6.40 -4.23
CA ALA A 47 -11.51 4.97 -4.19
C ALA A 47 -10.90 4.29 -2.96
N LEU A 48 -9.63 4.57 -2.63
CA LEU A 48 -8.94 3.98 -1.47
C LEU A 48 -9.62 4.29 -0.13
N ALA A 49 -10.20 5.48 0.02
CA ALA A 49 -10.95 5.87 1.21
C ALA A 49 -12.18 4.98 1.49
N ARG A 50 -12.62 4.16 0.51
CA ARG A 50 -13.70 3.18 0.68
C ARG A 50 -13.21 1.85 1.27
N HIS A 51 -11.91 1.57 1.14
CA HIS A 51 -11.31 0.30 1.56
C HIS A 51 -10.68 0.37 2.95
N SER A 52 -10.22 1.55 3.37
CA SER A 52 -9.59 1.75 4.68
C SER A 52 -10.25 2.87 5.46
N ARG A 53 -10.30 2.73 6.79
CA ARG A 53 -10.85 3.75 7.70
C ARG A 53 -9.92 4.93 7.87
N ARG A 54 -8.60 4.71 7.76
CA ARG A 54 -7.58 5.73 7.96
C ARG A 54 -6.80 5.95 6.68
N GLY A 55 -6.02 4.96 6.24
CA GLY A 55 -5.23 5.04 5.02
C GLY A 55 -4.72 3.68 4.56
N VAL A 56 -3.94 3.71 3.48
CA VAL A 56 -3.30 2.52 2.92
C VAL A 56 -1.79 2.72 2.95
N ILE A 57 -1.07 1.70 3.40
CA ILE A 57 0.39 1.67 3.39
C ILE A 57 0.78 0.63 2.36
N ALA A 58 1.39 1.07 1.26
CA ALA A 58 1.98 0.16 0.30
C ALA A 58 3.45 -0.08 0.64
N THR A 59 3.91 -1.33 0.59
CA THR A 59 5.28 -1.70 0.95
C THR A 59 5.86 -2.75 0.02
N ALA A 60 7.18 -2.77 -0.08
CA ALA A 60 7.94 -3.80 -0.77
C ALA A 60 9.35 -3.87 -0.20
N GLY A 61 9.98 -5.04 -0.29
CA GLY A 61 11.40 -5.20 0.02
C GLY A 61 12.28 -4.28 -0.83
N ALA A 62 13.44 -3.92 -0.30
CA ALA A 62 14.43 -3.14 -1.02
C ALA A 62 14.85 -3.89 -2.28
N ALA A 63 15.03 -3.15 -3.38
CA ALA A 63 15.47 -3.76 -4.64
C ALA A 63 16.91 -4.30 -4.55
N ASP A 64 17.74 -3.69 -3.71
CA ASP A 64 19.13 -4.08 -3.47
C ASP A 64 19.27 -4.66 -2.04
N PRO A 65 19.66 -5.93 -1.87
CA PRO A 65 19.84 -6.54 -0.55
C PRO A 65 21.05 -5.99 0.23
N THR A 66 21.88 -5.16 -0.40
CA THR A 66 23.02 -4.46 0.23
C THR A 66 22.68 -3.01 0.59
N SER A 67 21.45 -2.57 0.35
CA SER A 67 21.00 -1.23 0.70
C SER A 67 21.00 -1.01 2.21
N ASP A 68 21.05 0.27 2.63
CA ASP A 68 21.00 0.66 4.05
C ASP A 68 19.60 0.48 4.68
N TYR A 69 18.63 -0.03 3.92
CA TYR A 69 17.27 -0.32 4.34
C TYR A 69 16.77 -1.64 3.75
N ASP A 70 15.90 -2.33 4.48
CA ASP A 70 15.38 -3.64 4.07
C ASP A 70 14.10 -3.54 3.21
N PHE A 71 13.36 -2.44 3.33
CA PHE A 71 12.09 -2.23 2.62
C PHE A 71 11.79 -0.73 2.42
N VAL A 72 10.91 -0.45 1.46
CA VAL A 72 10.31 0.86 1.28
C VAL A 72 8.82 0.80 1.60
N SER A 73 8.28 1.93 2.04
CA SER A 73 6.84 2.08 2.27
C SER A 73 6.37 3.45 1.82
N ARG A 74 5.12 3.51 1.35
CA ARG A 74 4.43 4.74 0.99
C ARG A 74 3.05 4.77 1.64
N GLY A 75 2.81 5.77 2.47
CA GLY A 75 1.50 5.99 3.10
C GLY A 75 0.63 6.83 2.18
N CYS A 76 -0.60 6.38 1.91
CA CYS A 76 -1.56 7.06 1.05
C CYS A 76 -2.86 7.27 1.81
N TRP A 77 -3.19 8.54 2.06
CA TRP A 77 -4.41 8.99 2.72
C TRP A 77 -5.29 9.77 1.74
N ALA A 78 -6.51 10.12 2.15
CA ALA A 78 -7.47 10.84 1.31
C ALA A 78 -6.92 12.15 0.68
N THR A 79 -5.84 12.72 1.20
CA THR A 79 -5.22 13.97 0.75
C THR A 79 -3.94 13.79 -0.06
N GLY A 80 -3.46 12.56 -0.29
CA GLY A 80 -2.21 12.31 -1.04
C GLY A 80 -1.37 11.16 -0.45
N CYS A 81 -0.25 10.85 -1.11
CA CYS A 81 0.76 9.96 -0.55
C CYS A 81 1.96 10.75 0.02
N CYS A 82 2.47 10.34 1.18
CA CYS A 82 3.72 10.85 1.76
C CYS A 82 4.94 10.04 1.32
#